data_AF-A0A2E2K1W5-F1
#
_entry.id   AF-A0A2E2K1W5-F1
#
_cell.length_a   1.000
_cell.length_b   1.000
_cell.length_c   1.000
_cell.angle_alpha   90.00
_cell.angle_beta   90.00
_cell.angle_gamma   90.00
#
_symmetry.space_group_name_H-M   'P 1'
#
loop_
_entity.id
_entity.type
_entity.pdbx_description
1 polymer ?
#
loop_
_entity_poly.entity_id
_entity_poly.type
_entity_poly.pdbx_seq_one_letter_code
_entity_poly.pdbx_strand_id
1 'polypeptide(L)'
;MTPRTTALAIAALLFGAPALSADVTVSVSKLASDTGALVVQVYDSKDTWLSDDTVLSKRHILSEGDAGQTIVIPIELKPGRYALSVYHDENNNEKLDANFIGIPKEPVGLSNDHRPKFGPPSYDKAEIEIGEGSVVEILLD
;
A
#
# COMPACT_ATOMS: atom_id res chain seq x y z
N MET A 1 47.29 51.78 1.47
CA MET A 1 45.99 51.61 2.15
C MET A 1 45.17 50.61 1.33
N THR A 2 45.13 49.35 1.75
CA THR A 2 44.37 48.28 1.09
C THR A 2 42.98 48.17 1.73
N PRO A 3 41.86 48.15 0.97
CA PRO A 3 40.55 47.93 1.56
C PRO A 3 40.39 46.43 1.90
N ARG A 4 39.91 46.15 3.12
CA ARG A 4 39.53 44.81 3.56
C ARG A 4 38.09 44.56 3.12
N THR A 5 37.89 43.66 2.18
CA THR A 5 36.56 43.21 1.75
C THR A 5 36.04 42.21 2.77
N THR A 6 35.02 42.59 3.54
CA THR A 6 34.31 41.68 4.43
C THR A 6 33.26 40.92 3.62
N ALA A 7 33.45 39.62 3.41
CA ALA A 7 32.41 38.76 2.83
C ALA A 7 31.40 38.37 3.91
N LEU A 8 30.13 38.74 3.71
CA LEU A 8 29.02 38.36 4.58
C LEU A 8 28.50 37.00 4.11
N ALA A 9 28.72 35.94 4.91
CA ALA A 9 28.14 34.63 4.65
C ALA A 9 26.66 34.63 5.05
N ILE A 10 25.76 34.54 4.07
CA ILE A 10 24.33 34.32 4.31
C ILE A 10 24.14 32.82 4.53
N ALA A 11 23.88 32.42 5.77
CA ALA A 11 23.43 31.07 6.09
C ALA A 11 21.97 30.92 5.67
N ALA A 12 21.70 30.16 4.61
CA ALA A 12 20.35 29.79 4.21
C ALA A 12 19.80 28.74 5.18
N LEU A 13 18.84 29.12 6.03
CA LEU A 13 18.03 28.18 6.80
C LEU A 13 17.07 27.45 5.84
N LEU A 14 17.39 26.20 5.51
CA LEU A 14 16.46 25.31 4.85
C LEU A 14 15.37 24.89 5.85
N PHE A 15 14.23 25.58 5.83
CA PHE A 15 13.01 25.07 6.45
C PHE A 15 12.47 23.92 5.58
N GLY A 16 12.63 22.68 6.04
CA GLY A 16 11.91 21.55 5.46
C GLY A 16 10.43 21.72 5.73
N ALA A 17 9.61 21.82 4.68
CA ALA A 17 8.16 21.82 4.84
C ALA A 17 7.72 20.47 5.44
N PRO A 18 6.79 20.44 6.42
CA PRO A 18 6.22 19.19 6.87
C PRO A 18 5.53 18.50 5.69
N ALA A 19 5.95 17.28 5.37
CA ALA A 19 5.23 16.44 4.43
C ALA A 19 3.90 16.04 5.10
N LEU A 20 2.79 16.63 4.64
CA LEU A 20 1.46 16.23 5.07
C LEU A 20 1.21 14.80 4.58
N SER A 21 0.67 13.97 5.46
CA SER A 21 0.13 12.67 5.09
C SER A 21 -1.19 12.90 4.36
N ALA A 22 -1.48 12.06 3.38
CA ALA A 22 -2.72 12.05 2.62
C ALA A 22 -3.67 10.97 3.13
N ASP A 23 -4.94 11.33 3.23
CA ASP A 23 -6.02 10.39 3.48
C ASP A 23 -6.28 9.57 2.22
N VAL A 24 -6.11 8.25 2.33
CA VAL A 24 -6.30 7.29 1.25
C VAL A 24 -7.36 6.28 1.63
N THR A 25 -8.26 5.99 0.72
CA THR A 25 -9.32 5.00 0.91
C THR A 25 -9.05 3.78 0.05
N VAL A 26 -8.86 2.60 0.66
CA VAL A 26 -8.78 1.33 -0.07
C VAL A 26 -10.17 0.70 -0.11
N SER A 27 -10.70 0.52 -1.32
CA SER A 27 -12.00 -0.06 -1.59
C SER A 27 -11.82 -1.49 -2.10
N VAL A 28 -12.07 -2.48 -1.23
CA VAL A 28 -11.86 -3.90 -1.52
C VAL A 28 -13.19 -4.55 -1.87
N SER A 29 -13.27 -5.25 -3.00
CA SER A 29 -14.48 -5.95 -3.41
C SER A 29 -14.19 -7.37 -3.92
N LYS A 30 -15.25 -8.09 -4.28
CA LYS A 30 -15.26 -9.55 -4.53
C LYS A 30 -14.90 -10.39 -3.30
N LEU A 31 -15.22 -9.87 -2.11
CA LEU A 31 -15.09 -10.60 -0.87
C LEU A 31 -16.09 -11.76 -0.85
N ALA A 32 -15.61 -13.01 -0.81
CA ALA A 32 -16.48 -14.19 -0.87
C ALA A 32 -16.99 -14.63 0.52
N SER A 33 -16.29 -14.26 1.59
CA SER A 33 -16.56 -14.66 2.97
C SER A 33 -16.30 -13.47 3.91
N ASP A 34 -17.06 -13.38 4.99
CA ASP A 34 -16.91 -12.37 6.04
C ASP A 34 -16.15 -12.90 7.27
N THR A 35 -15.48 -14.05 7.13
CA THR A 35 -14.64 -14.62 8.20
C THR A 35 -13.23 -14.05 8.13
N GLY A 36 -12.62 -13.81 9.30
CA GLY A 36 -11.22 -13.42 9.38
C GLY A 36 -11.01 -11.93 9.11
N ALA A 37 -10.02 -11.59 8.27
CA ALA A 37 -9.64 -10.20 8.03
C ALA A 37 -9.12 -9.93 6.63
N LEU A 38 -9.27 -8.69 6.18
CA LEU A 38 -8.49 -8.15 5.08
C LEU A 38 -7.18 -7.56 5.61
N VAL A 39 -6.09 -7.83 4.91
CA VAL A 39 -4.78 -7.26 5.23
C VAL A 39 -4.30 -6.45 4.03
N VAL A 40 -4.18 -5.15 4.22
CA VAL A 40 -3.66 -4.19 3.24
C VAL A 40 -2.17 -4.01 3.48
N GLN A 41 -1.34 -4.25 2.47
CA GLN A 41 0.10 -4.00 2.50
C GLN A 41 0.47 -2.99 1.42
N VAL A 42 1.35 -2.05 1.78
CA VAL A 42 1.78 -0.94 0.93
C VAL A 42 3.29 -0.97 0.75
N TYR A 43 3.73 -0.79 -0.49
CA TYR A 43 5.13 -0.83 -0.90
C TYR A 43 5.48 0.40 -1.73
N ASP A 44 6.67 0.96 -1.53
CA ASP A 44 7.21 2.11 -2.27
C ASP A 44 8.41 1.73 -3.16
N SER A 45 8.76 0.45 -3.22
CA SER A 45 9.91 -0.02 -3.97
C SER A 45 9.68 -1.41 -4.58
N LYS A 46 10.38 -1.65 -5.69
CA LYS A 46 10.44 -2.95 -6.35
C LYS A 46 11.24 -3.99 -5.55
N ASP A 47 12.19 -3.54 -4.74
CA ASP A 47 13.09 -4.42 -3.99
C ASP A 47 12.37 -5.10 -2.82
N THR A 48 11.38 -4.42 -2.23
CA THR A 48 10.57 -4.95 -1.11
C THR A 48 9.21 -5.50 -1.56
N TRP A 49 8.86 -5.38 -2.84
CA TRP A 49 7.55 -5.77 -3.38
C TRP A 49 7.16 -7.21 -3.03
N LEU A 50 6.00 -7.38 -2.37
CA LEU A 50 5.46 -8.66 -1.88
C LEU A 50 6.35 -9.40 -0.87
N SER A 51 7.20 -8.66 -0.17
CA SER A 51 7.90 -9.14 1.03
C SER A 51 7.17 -8.69 2.30
N ASP A 52 7.69 -9.10 3.46
CA ASP A 52 7.21 -8.63 4.76
C ASP A 52 7.68 -7.19 5.08
N ASP A 53 8.63 -6.64 4.33
CA ASP A 53 9.09 -5.25 4.46
C ASP A 53 8.12 -4.31 3.75
N THR A 54 7.23 -3.69 4.53
CA THR A 54 6.14 -2.84 4.05
C THR A 54 6.26 -1.44 4.62
N VAL A 55 5.83 -0.45 3.83
CA VAL A 55 5.67 0.94 4.31
C VAL A 55 4.52 1.02 5.31
N LEU A 56 3.47 0.26 5.04
CA LEU A 56 2.29 0.16 5.88
C LEU A 56 1.69 -1.25 5.74
N SER A 57 1.30 -1.84 6.87
CA SER A 57 0.50 -3.05 6.92
C SER A 57 -0.69 -2.78 7.84
N LYS A 58 -1.91 -2.91 7.32
CA LYS A 58 -3.15 -2.65 8.05
C LYS A 58 -4.09 -3.83 7.95
N ARG A 59 -4.45 -4.37 9.12
CA ARG A 59 -5.46 -5.41 9.28
C ARG A 59 -6.83 -4.79 9.52
N HIS A 60 -7.83 -5.28 8.82
CA HIS A 60 -9.24 -4.91 8.97
C HIS A 60 -10.05 -6.19 9.24
N ILE A 61 -10.60 -6.29 10.45
CA ILE A 61 -11.40 -7.46 10.87
C ILE A 61 -12.78 -7.38 10.20
N LEU A 62 -13.18 -8.47 9.55
CA LEU A 62 -14.47 -8.58 8.88
C LEU A 62 -15.59 -8.87 9.89
N SER A 63 -16.81 -8.46 9.54
CA SER A 63 -18.01 -8.59 10.35
C SER A 63 -19.12 -9.32 9.58
N GLU A 64 -20.03 -9.95 10.30
CA GLU A 64 -21.19 -10.63 9.70
C GLU A 64 -21.95 -9.71 8.73
N GLY A 65 -22.11 -10.17 7.49
CA GLY A 65 -22.76 -9.43 6.41
C GLY A 65 -21.81 -8.69 5.46
N ASP A 66 -20.50 -8.75 5.68
CA ASP A 66 -19.50 -8.15 4.78
C ASP A 66 -19.32 -8.94 3.47
N ALA A 67 -19.65 -10.23 3.46
CA ALA A 67 -19.52 -11.08 2.29
C ALA A 67 -20.35 -10.53 1.11
N GLY A 68 -19.74 -10.43 -0.07
CA GLY A 68 -20.32 -9.85 -1.27
C GLY A 68 -20.36 -8.32 -1.30
N GLN A 69 -20.01 -7.65 -0.20
CA GLN A 69 -19.98 -6.20 -0.10
C GLN A 69 -18.63 -5.64 -0.56
N THR A 70 -18.60 -4.32 -0.72
CA THR A 70 -17.35 -3.56 -0.87
C THR A 70 -16.95 -3.02 0.50
N ILE A 71 -15.73 -3.35 0.93
CA ILE A 71 -15.17 -2.95 2.22
C ILE A 71 -14.26 -1.75 2.02
N VAL A 72 -14.46 -0.74 2.85
CA VAL A 72 -13.76 0.55 2.77
C VAL A 72 -12.78 0.66 3.93
N ILE A 73 -11.49 0.72 3.62
CA ILE A 73 -10.40 0.72 4.60
C ILE A 73 -9.61 2.03 4.48
N PRO A 74 -9.73 2.96 5.43
CA PRO A 74 -8.94 4.19 5.42
C PRO A 74 -7.50 3.92 5.88
N ILE A 75 -6.54 4.49 5.16
CA ILE A 75 -5.11 4.48 5.47
C ILE A 75 -4.54 5.89 5.26
N GLU A 76 -3.37 6.16 5.84
CA GLU A 76 -2.66 7.43 5.67
C GLU A 76 -1.30 7.17 5.02
N LEU A 77 -1.02 7.87 3.92
CA LEU A 77 0.24 7.76 3.19
C LEU A 77 0.71 9.15 2.76
N LYS A 78 2.02 9.40 2.75
CA LYS A 78 2.51 10.62 2.09
C LYS A 78 2.16 10.57 0.59
N PRO A 79 1.91 11.71 -0.06
CA PRO A 79 1.79 11.74 -1.51
C PRO A 79 3.04 11.14 -2.17
N GLY A 80 2.85 10.27 -3.15
CA GLY A 80 3.93 9.48 -3.73
C GLY A 80 3.45 8.38 -4.67
N ARG A 81 4.35 7.49 -5.08
CA ARG A 81 4.01 6.31 -5.87
C ARG A 81 4.15 5.06 -5.02
N TYR A 82 3.14 4.21 -5.08
CA TYR A 82 3.05 3.01 -4.28
C TYR A 82 2.40 1.88 -5.06
N ALA A 83 2.73 0.64 -4.69
CA ALA A 83 1.95 -0.53 -5.06
C ALA A 83 1.31 -1.11 -3.79
N LEU A 84 0.06 -1.55 -3.91
CA LEU A 84 -0.69 -2.15 -2.80
C LEU A 84 -1.03 -3.61 -3.14
N SER A 85 -0.92 -4.47 -2.14
CA SER A 85 -1.53 -5.78 -2.14
C SER A 85 -2.56 -5.86 -1.01
N VAL A 86 -3.63 -6.61 -1.26
CA VAL A 86 -4.61 -7.00 -0.25
C VAL A 86 -4.74 -8.49 -0.30
N TYR A 87 -4.75 -9.14 0.86
CA TYR A 87 -5.16 -10.53 0.95
C TYR A 87 -6.23 -10.71 2.02
N HIS A 88 -7.03 -11.75 1.84
CA HIS A 88 -8.05 -12.17 2.79
C HIS A 88 -7.51 -13.31 3.64
N ASP A 89 -7.13 -13.00 4.88
CA ASP A 89 -6.72 -13.97 5.89
C ASP A 89 -7.97 -14.65 6.47
N GLU A 90 -8.46 -15.67 5.78
CA GLU A 90 -9.69 -16.39 6.11
C GLU A 90 -9.53 -17.24 7.36
N ASN A 91 -8.33 -17.77 7.60
CA ASN A 91 -8.06 -18.66 8.72
C ASN A 91 -7.48 -17.95 9.97
N ASN A 92 -7.29 -16.64 9.88
CA ASN A 92 -6.88 -15.76 10.97
C ASN A 92 -5.52 -16.17 11.56
N ASN A 93 -4.59 -16.61 10.72
CA ASN A 93 -3.23 -16.99 11.12
C ASN A 93 -2.20 -15.85 10.98
N GLU A 94 -2.67 -14.67 10.54
CA GLU A 94 -1.89 -13.43 10.35
C GLU A 94 -0.81 -13.52 9.27
N LYS A 95 -0.95 -14.45 8.32
CA LYS A 95 0.00 -14.67 7.23
C LYS A 95 -0.74 -14.97 5.94
N LEU A 96 -0.18 -14.55 4.82
CA LEU A 96 -0.65 -15.02 3.52
C LEU A 96 -0.21 -16.47 3.33
N ASP A 97 -1.16 -17.40 3.40
CA ASP A 97 -0.85 -18.80 3.16
C ASP A 97 -0.53 -19.04 1.69
N ALA A 98 0.58 -19.74 1.44
CA ALA A 98 1.00 -20.11 0.09
C ALA A 98 1.26 -21.62 -0.03
N ASN A 99 1.24 -22.13 -1.26
CA ASN A 99 1.70 -23.48 -1.56
C ASN A 99 3.24 -23.54 -1.69
N PHE A 100 3.80 -24.72 -1.93
CA PHE A 100 5.26 -24.94 -1.96
C PHE A 100 6.00 -24.19 -3.10
N ILE A 101 5.28 -23.65 -4.08
CA ILE A 101 5.84 -22.81 -5.16
C ILE A 101 5.49 -21.33 -4.98
N GLY A 102 4.92 -20.94 -3.84
CA GLY A 102 4.65 -19.54 -3.48
C GLY A 102 3.33 -18.97 -4.03
N ILE A 103 2.43 -19.80 -4.56
CA ILE A 103 1.11 -19.32 -4.99
C ILE A 103 0.19 -19.19 -3.77
N PRO A 104 -0.48 -18.04 -3.57
CA PRO A 104 -1.46 -17.86 -2.51
C PRO A 104 -2.54 -18.93 -2.51
N LYS A 105 -2.91 -19.39 -1.33
CA LYS A 105 -4.08 -20.27 -1.09
C LYS A 105 -5.31 -19.48 -0.68
N GLU A 106 -5.11 -18.22 -0.30
CA GLU A 106 -6.13 -17.29 0.10
C GLU A 106 -6.34 -16.23 -1.01
N PRO A 107 -7.54 -15.61 -1.08
CA PRO A 107 -7.82 -14.57 -2.05
C PRO A 107 -6.86 -13.39 -1.92
N VAL A 108 -6.37 -12.90 -3.07
CA VAL A 108 -5.48 -11.73 -3.14
C VAL A 108 -5.99 -10.74 -4.18
N GLY A 109 -5.64 -9.47 -4.02
CA GLY A 109 -5.89 -8.42 -4.99
C GLY A 109 -4.74 -7.43 -4.99
N LEU A 110 -4.48 -6.81 -6.14
CA LEU A 110 -3.40 -5.85 -6.32
C LEU A 110 -3.95 -4.51 -6.81
N SER A 111 -3.28 -3.41 -6.47
CA SER A 111 -3.58 -2.10 -7.06
C SER A 111 -3.38 -2.10 -8.58
N ASN A 112 -4.01 -1.11 -9.23
CA ASN A 112 -4.03 -0.97 -10.69
C ASN A 112 -4.65 -2.17 -11.44
N ASP A 113 -5.48 -2.98 -10.76
CA ASP A 113 -6.06 -4.22 -11.29
C ASP A 113 -5.01 -5.14 -11.96
N HIS A 114 -3.79 -5.15 -11.42
CA HIS A 114 -2.72 -5.96 -12.00
C HIS A 114 -2.97 -7.44 -11.75
N ARG A 115 -3.29 -8.18 -12.81
CA ARG A 115 -3.54 -9.63 -12.78
C ARG A 115 -2.48 -10.39 -13.58
N PRO A 116 -1.38 -10.86 -12.94
CA PRO A 116 -0.36 -11.60 -13.64
C PRO A 116 -0.88 -12.96 -14.11
N LYS A 117 -0.62 -13.30 -15.38
CA LYS A 117 -0.96 -14.62 -15.95
C LYS A 117 0.15 -15.65 -15.75
N PHE A 118 1.40 -15.18 -15.62
CA PHE A 118 2.58 -16.01 -15.49
C PHE A 118 3.60 -15.31 -14.59
N GLY A 119 4.23 -16.09 -13.72
CA GLY A 119 5.26 -15.62 -12.80
C GLY A 119 4.73 -14.69 -11.69
N PRO A 120 5.63 -14.18 -10.83
CA PRO A 120 5.26 -13.26 -9.77
C PRO A 120 4.68 -11.94 -10.31
N PRO A 121 3.79 -11.27 -9.55
CA PRO A 121 3.30 -9.94 -9.91
C PRO A 121 4.43 -8.92 -10.03
N SER A 122 4.30 -7.96 -10.96
CA SER A 122 5.29 -6.91 -11.18
C SER A 122 4.91 -5.65 -10.40
N TYR A 123 5.86 -5.11 -9.63
CA TYR A 123 5.70 -3.82 -8.95
C TYR A 123 5.29 -2.72 -9.93
N ASP A 124 6.04 -2.57 -11.03
CA ASP A 124 5.81 -1.53 -12.04
C ASP A 124 4.42 -1.59 -12.69
N LYS A 125 3.73 -2.73 -12.60
CA LYS A 125 2.35 -2.89 -13.08
C LYS A 125 1.29 -2.62 -12.01
N ALA A 126 1.64 -2.79 -10.73
CA ALA A 126 0.76 -2.49 -9.61
C ALA A 126 0.94 -1.04 -9.09
N GLU A 127 2.05 -0.36 -9.43
CA GLU A 127 2.34 1.01 -8.99
C GLU A 127 1.26 2.00 -9.46
N ILE A 128 0.81 2.83 -8.52
CA ILE A 128 -0.13 3.92 -8.72
C ILE A 128 0.36 5.19 -8.01
N GLU A 129 -0.13 6.34 -8.47
CA GLU A 129 0.11 7.62 -7.80
C GLU A 129 -0.93 7.85 -6.69
N ILE A 130 -0.46 8.24 -5.52
CA ILE A 130 -1.24 8.52 -4.32
C ILE A 130 -1.09 10.01 -3.98
N GLY A 131 -2.22 10.64 -3.71
CA GLY A 131 -2.32 12.00 -3.21
C GLY A 131 -3.49 12.13 -2.23
N GLU A 132 -3.77 13.38 -1.84
CA GLU A 132 -4.87 13.70 -0.92
C GLU A 132 -6.21 13.19 -1.46
N GLY A 133 -6.92 12.38 -0.67
CA GLY A 133 -8.25 11.87 -1.02
C GLY A 133 -8.24 10.77 -2.08
N SER A 134 -7.09 10.17 -2.38
CA SER A 134 -7.01 9.05 -3.31
C SER A 134 -7.90 7.88 -2.88
N VAL A 135 -8.61 7.31 -3.85
CA VAL A 135 -9.35 6.05 -3.68
C VAL A 135 -8.67 4.98 -4.52
N VAL A 136 -8.30 3.87 -3.88
CA VAL A 136 -7.66 2.71 -4.52
C VAL A 136 -8.65 1.56 -4.54
N GLU A 137 -9.13 1.20 -5.73
CA GLU A 137 -9.98 0.03 -5.91
C GLU A 137 -9.13 -1.24 -6.04
N ILE A 138 -9.47 -2.25 -5.24
CA ILE A 138 -8.82 -3.56 -5.26
C ILE A 138 -9.89 -4.64 -5.35
N LEU A 139 -9.70 -5.54 -6.29
CA LEU A 139 -10.60 -6.64 -6.60
C LEU A 139 -9.92 -7.95 -6.22
N LEU A 140 -10.48 -8.68 -5.25
CA LEU A 140 -9.96 -10.00 -4.89
C LEU A 140 -10.16 -11.00 -6.05
N ASP A 141 -9.17 -11.89 -6.23
CA ASP A 141 -9.16 -13.04 -7.13
C ASP A 141 -9.69 -14.32 -6.45
#